data_AF-A0A316A0A0-F1
#
_entry.id   AF-A0A316A0A0-F1
#
_cell.length_a   1.000
_cell.length_b   1.000
_cell.length_c   1.000
_cell.angle_alpha   90.00
_cell.angle_beta   90.00
_cell.angle_gamma   90.00
#
_symmetry.space_group_name_H-M   'P 1'
#
loop_
_entity.id
_entity.type
_entity.pdbx_description
1 polymer ?
#
loop_
_entity_poly.entity_id
_entity_poly.type
_entity_poly.pdbx_seq_one_letter_code
_entity_poly.pdbx_strand_id
1 'polypeptide(L)'
;MFKQFEDFTFSGKKFSDLSCEYIPANFNNEMDISLALERNMNSGETNKYRTEANYFGDTWSDTLTLELHIIKNPSVYPTQEAQSITRREIREITKWLTSPHYPEWITFNLPSDSEDDATHYRGWFHNVETLPVDDKIYGLKLYFECTTPFGYTDNITNIKQVTTYGNLTITNNSDEAQNYCYPTVTITPHENGHIFICNLSDCKLLDSGTLTGESYFESLIDAVESYALLKGYSVTFTGTGSTNIIPFCNNTGVQFYLNDIHNGTEKKCTAFYLSDTKQYKIIEGGFVYMTVYKDLDIYMDCQFLTITDSIGRMITYDKLGITDVDHVYWLRLLNGANNLLLHGNADFQIQHQESRKAGEY
;
A
#
# COMPACT_ATOMS: atom_id res chain seq x y z
N MET A 1 20.84 -1.02 14.96
CA MET A 1 21.69 -0.09 14.17
C MET A 1 21.60 1.30 14.77
N PHE A 2 22.71 2.02 14.96
CA PHE A 2 22.66 3.43 15.39
C PHE A 2 22.08 4.29 14.27
N LYS A 3 20.98 4.97 14.54
CA LYS A 3 20.37 5.90 13.59
C LYS A 3 20.80 7.33 13.92
N GLN A 4 21.40 8.03 12.97
CA GLN A 4 21.60 9.47 13.08
C GLN A 4 20.30 10.20 12.73
N PHE A 5 19.91 11.17 13.55
CA PHE A 5 18.70 11.98 13.36
C PHE A 5 18.88 13.35 14.01
N GLU A 6 18.19 14.38 13.52
CA GLU A 6 18.13 15.67 14.22
C GLU A 6 16.96 15.72 15.21
N ASP A 7 15.81 15.22 14.79
CA ASP A 7 14.58 15.13 15.58
C ASP A 7 13.75 13.93 15.09
N PHE A 8 12.79 13.49 15.89
CA PHE A 8 11.80 12.51 15.47
C PHE A 8 10.42 12.78 16.09
N THR A 9 9.38 12.36 15.37
CA THR A 9 8.00 12.38 15.85
C THR A 9 7.56 10.95 16.15
N PHE A 10 6.97 10.72 17.31
CA PHE A 10 6.40 9.43 17.70
C PHE A 10 5.10 9.64 18.48
N SER A 11 4.03 8.92 18.10
CA SER A 11 2.70 9.07 18.72
C SER A 11 2.20 10.53 18.76
N GLY A 12 2.47 11.29 17.69
CA GLY A 12 2.03 12.68 17.54
C GLY A 12 2.76 13.73 18.38
N LYS A 13 3.78 13.35 19.16
CA LYS A 13 4.66 14.28 19.89
C LYS A 13 6.05 14.30 19.25
N LYS A 14 6.72 15.45 19.21
CA LYS A 14 8.11 15.55 18.75
C LYS A 14 9.09 15.35 19.90
N PHE A 15 10.27 14.84 19.58
CA PHE A 15 11.35 14.70 20.55
C PHE A 15 11.85 16.07 21.03
N SER A 16 11.86 17.07 20.15
CA SER A 16 12.10 18.48 20.50
C SER A 16 11.04 19.11 21.43
N ASP A 17 9.86 18.51 21.60
CA ASP A 17 8.81 18.98 22.53
C ASP A 17 9.00 18.48 23.98
N LEU A 18 10.09 17.78 24.29
CA LEU A 18 10.41 17.34 25.65
C LEU A 18 10.76 18.52 26.56
N SER A 19 10.63 18.31 27.88
CA SER A 19 10.87 19.38 28.87
C SER A 19 12.32 19.90 28.94
N CYS A 20 13.26 19.22 28.29
CA CYS A 20 14.67 19.61 28.21
C CYS A 20 15.16 19.43 26.78
N GLU A 21 16.22 20.17 26.43
CA GLU A 21 16.84 20.07 25.11
C GLU A 21 17.82 18.90 25.08
N TYR A 22 17.43 17.85 24.35
CA TYR A 22 18.26 16.68 24.11
C TYR A 22 18.78 16.68 22.67
N ILE A 23 19.94 16.07 22.47
CA ILE A 23 20.54 15.88 21.15
C ILE A 23 20.90 14.41 20.95
N PRO A 24 20.92 13.92 19.69
CA PRO A 24 21.50 12.63 19.36
C PRO A 24 22.98 12.57 19.82
N ALA A 25 23.42 11.42 20.30
CA ALA A 25 24.82 11.11 20.55
C ALA A 25 25.15 9.74 19.96
N ASN A 26 26.40 9.43 19.66
CA ASN A 26 26.79 8.06 19.34
C ASN A 26 27.69 7.52 20.46
N PHE A 27 27.23 6.47 21.15
CA PHE A 27 27.99 5.77 22.18
C PHE A 27 28.63 4.47 21.69
N ASN A 28 28.29 4.02 20.48
CA ASN A 28 28.78 2.76 19.93
C ASN A 28 29.90 3.04 18.90
N ASN A 29 30.96 2.24 18.95
CA ASN A 29 32.06 2.26 17.97
C ASN A 29 31.89 1.19 16.87
N GLU A 30 30.74 0.49 16.85
CA GLU A 30 30.47 -0.58 15.90
C GLU A 30 30.04 -0.01 14.54
N MET A 31 30.69 -0.47 13.48
CA MET A 31 30.41 -0.09 12.09
C MET A 31 29.52 -1.12 11.38
N ASP A 32 29.12 -2.20 12.06
CA ASP A 32 28.30 -3.25 11.44
C ASP A 32 26.84 -2.78 11.33
N ILE A 33 26.35 -2.78 10.09
CA ILE A 33 25.00 -2.36 9.72
C ILE A 33 24.19 -3.64 9.49
N SER A 34 23.29 -3.99 10.43
CA SER A 34 22.31 -5.04 10.17
C SER A 34 21.24 -4.54 9.20
N LEU A 35 21.08 -5.22 8.07
CA LEU A 35 20.05 -4.93 7.07
C LEU A 35 18.70 -5.57 7.41
N ALA A 36 18.65 -6.45 8.43
CA ALA A 36 17.47 -7.21 8.84
C ALA A 36 16.77 -7.99 7.69
N LEU A 37 17.50 -8.39 6.65
CA LEU A 37 16.94 -9.04 5.45
C LEU A 37 16.87 -10.57 5.56
N GLU A 38 16.91 -11.13 6.77
CA GLU A 38 16.81 -12.57 6.96
C GLU A 38 15.40 -13.07 6.61
N ARG A 39 15.35 -14.18 5.86
CA ARG A 39 14.11 -14.81 5.41
C ARG A 39 14.16 -16.32 5.58
N ASN A 40 13.01 -16.88 5.92
CA ASN A 40 12.78 -18.31 5.92
C ASN A 40 12.01 -18.72 4.66
N MET A 41 12.62 -19.57 3.84
CA MET A 41 11.97 -20.16 2.67
C MET A 41 11.10 -21.35 3.10
N ASN A 42 9.81 -21.30 2.78
CA ASN A 42 8.92 -22.43 3.02
C ASN A 42 9.07 -23.44 1.88
N SER A 43 9.62 -24.62 2.19
CA SER A 43 9.88 -25.67 1.21
C SER A 43 9.49 -27.05 1.70
N GLY A 44 9.13 -27.92 0.76
CA GLY A 44 8.83 -29.33 1.04
C GLY A 44 10.08 -30.20 1.19
N GLU A 45 9.88 -31.49 1.42
CA GLU A 45 10.99 -32.44 1.54
C GLU A 45 11.55 -32.88 0.18
N THR A 46 12.84 -33.22 0.16
CA THR A 46 13.51 -33.89 -0.96
C THR A 46 13.56 -35.40 -0.72
N ASN A 47 13.66 -36.17 -1.82
CA ASN A 47 13.89 -37.60 -1.75
C ASN A 47 14.69 -38.08 -2.97
N LYS A 48 15.00 -39.38 -3.04
CA LYS A 48 15.81 -39.95 -4.14
C LYS A 48 15.21 -39.76 -5.55
N TYR A 49 13.91 -39.48 -5.66
CA TYR A 49 13.21 -39.19 -6.92
C TYR A 49 12.90 -37.71 -7.12
N ARG A 50 13.16 -36.88 -6.10
CA ARG A 50 12.93 -35.43 -6.10
C ARG A 50 14.10 -34.77 -5.39
N THR A 51 15.14 -34.47 -6.17
CA THR A 51 16.37 -33.83 -5.68
C THR A 51 16.15 -32.37 -5.30
N GLU A 52 15.15 -31.71 -5.88
CA GLU A 52 14.78 -30.32 -5.58
C GLU A 52 13.41 -30.26 -4.90
N ALA A 53 13.34 -29.57 -3.76
CA ALA A 53 12.09 -29.37 -3.03
C ALA A 53 11.14 -28.45 -3.81
N ASN A 54 9.84 -28.62 -3.58
CA ASN A 54 8.88 -27.59 -3.96
C ASN A 54 9.00 -26.40 -3.00
N TYR A 55 8.81 -25.19 -3.52
CA TYR A 55 8.84 -23.94 -2.75
C TYR A 55 7.44 -23.33 -2.69
N PHE A 56 7.08 -22.76 -1.53
CA PHE A 56 5.76 -22.20 -1.24
C PHE A 56 5.83 -20.72 -0.84
N GLY A 57 6.91 -20.03 -1.22
CA GLY A 57 7.20 -18.65 -0.83
C GLY A 57 8.08 -18.56 0.42
N ASP A 58 8.23 -17.34 0.94
CA ASP A 58 9.06 -17.05 2.09
C ASP A 58 8.35 -16.14 3.11
N THR A 59 8.95 -16.04 4.29
CA THR A 59 8.56 -15.09 5.33
C THR A 59 9.79 -14.37 5.83
N TRP A 60 9.66 -13.07 6.10
CA TRP A 60 10.67 -12.33 6.88
C TRP A 60 10.80 -12.95 8.26
N SER A 61 12.03 -13.28 8.65
CA SER A 61 12.34 -13.90 9.95
C SER A 61 13.08 -12.95 10.89
N ASP A 62 13.44 -11.77 10.39
CA ASP A 62 14.04 -10.69 11.15
C ASP A 62 13.32 -9.37 10.85
N THR A 63 13.49 -8.39 11.72
CA THR A 63 12.87 -7.07 11.65
C THR A 63 13.89 -5.98 11.93
N LEU A 64 13.72 -4.83 11.29
CA LEU A 64 14.65 -3.71 11.49
C LEU A 64 14.60 -3.22 12.94
N THR A 65 15.77 -3.08 13.57
CA THR A 65 15.89 -2.50 14.91
C THR A 65 16.72 -1.22 14.88
N LEU A 66 16.13 -0.12 15.35
CA LEU A 66 16.76 1.18 15.45
C LEU A 66 17.20 1.42 16.91
N GLU A 67 18.48 1.74 17.08
CA GLU A 67 19.07 2.15 18.36
C GLU A 67 19.29 3.66 18.31
N LEU A 68 18.58 4.39 19.16
CA LEU A 68 18.69 5.83 19.30
C LEU A 68 19.39 6.15 20.62
N HIS A 69 20.24 7.15 20.60
CA HIS A 69 21.04 7.54 21.75
C HIS A 69 20.90 9.02 21.97
N ILE A 70 20.58 9.43 23.20
CA ILE A 70 20.31 10.82 23.52
C ILE A 70 21.08 11.28 24.75
N ILE A 71 21.54 12.53 24.72
CA ILE A 71 22.11 13.26 25.85
C ILE A 71 21.46 14.63 25.97
N LYS A 72 21.57 15.28 27.12
CA LYS A 72 21.26 16.72 27.23
C LYS A 72 22.25 17.54 26.42
N ASN A 73 21.78 18.56 25.70
CA ASN A 73 22.64 19.41 24.86
C ASN A 73 23.73 20.10 25.71
N PRO A 74 25.02 19.75 25.54
CA PRO A 74 26.10 20.36 26.33
C PRO A 74 26.23 21.88 26.15
N SER A 75 25.74 22.40 25.01
CA SER A 75 25.75 23.84 24.71
C SER A 75 24.73 24.62 25.54
N VAL A 76 23.63 23.97 25.93
CA VAL A 76 22.55 24.55 26.74
C VAL A 76 22.77 24.27 28.23
N TYR A 77 23.34 23.11 28.54
CA TYR A 77 23.65 22.66 29.89
C TYR A 77 25.18 22.55 30.06
N PRO A 78 25.89 23.65 30.38
CA PRO A 78 27.35 23.69 30.33
C PRO A 78 28.05 23.00 31.52
N THR A 79 27.32 22.63 32.57
CA THR A 79 27.89 21.97 33.76
C THR A 79 27.54 20.50 33.80
N GLN A 80 28.46 19.67 34.32
CA GLN A 80 28.26 18.23 34.49
C GLN A 80 27.07 17.91 35.40
N GLU A 81 26.69 18.80 36.32
CA GLU A 81 25.47 18.62 37.12
C GLU A 81 24.21 18.81 36.27
N ALA A 82 24.18 19.88 35.47
CA ALA A 82 23.02 20.23 34.64
C ALA A 82 22.79 19.23 33.49
N GLN A 83 23.85 18.58 33.02
CA GLN A 83 23.80 17.51 32.00
C GLN A 83 23.25 16.19 32.54
N SER A 84 23.18 16.01 33.86
CA SER A 84 22.59 14.80 34.42
C SER A 84 21.09 14.72 34.12
N ILE A 85 20.63 13.54 33.72
CA ILE A 85 19.23 13.24 33.44
C ILE A 85 18.57 12.80 34.74
N THR A 86 17.59 13.59 35.17
CA THR A 86 16.86 13.40 36.42
C THR A 86 15.81 12.29 36.31
N ARG A 87 15.39 11.75 37.46
CA ARG A 87 14.29 10.76 37.50
C ARG A 87 12.99 11.27 36.89
N ARG A 88 12.71 12.58 36.97
CA ARG A 88 11.50 13.19 36.40
C ARG A 88 11.54 13.17 34.87
N GLU A 89 12.69 13.50 34.31
CA GLU A 89 12.95 13.48 32.87
C GLU A 89 12.88 12.06 32.30
N ILE A 90 13.49 11.07 32.98
CA ILE A 90 13.38 9.66 32.61
C ILE A 90 11.91 9.21 32.59
N ARG A 91 11.12 9.62 33.60
CA ARG A 91 9.68 9.31 33.66
C ARG A 91 8.89 9.96 32.52
N GLU A 92 9.25 11.17 32.09
CA GLU A 92 8.61 11.82 30.94
C GLU A 92 8.89 11.02 29.65
N ILE A 93 10.16 10.70 29.39
CA ILE A 93 10.59 10.00 28.18
C ILE A 93 9.98 8.60 28.15
N THR A 94 10.16 7.81 29.21
CA THR A 94 9.61 6.44 29.28
C THR A 94 8.09 6.44 29.18
N LYS A 95 7.38 7.36 29.86
CA LYS A 95 5.93 7.50 29.71
C LYS A 95 5.56 7.74 28.24
N TRP A 96 6.26 8.62 27.53
CA TRP A 96 5.93 8.89 26.14
C TRP A 96 6.23 7.69 25.22
N LEU A 97 7.45 7.17 25.26
CA LEU A 97 7.92 6.14 24.32
C LEU A 97 7.24 4.79 24.52
N THR A 98 6.90 4.42 25.77
CA THR A 98 6.35 3.08 26.08
C THR A 98 4.86 3.08 26.42
N SER A 99 4.14 4.19 26.24
CA SER A 99 2.68 4.23 26.41
C SER A 99 1.90 3.52 25.30
N PRO A 100 2.29 3.62 24.01
CA PRO A 100 1.59 2.88 22.96
C PRO A 100 1.75 1.37 23.16
N HIS A 101 0.63 0.66 23.07
CA HIS A 101 0.58 -0.81 23.15
C HIS A 101 0.32 -1.48 21.79
N TYR A 102 0.39 -0.70 20.72
CA TYR A 102 0.30 -1.14 19.34
C TYR A 102 1.41 -0.47 18.53
N PRO A 103 1.86 -1.06 17.41
CA PRO A 103 2.86 -0.44 16.55
C PRO A 103 2.39 0.91 16.01
N GLU A 104 3.22 1.92 16.21
CA GLU A 104 3.01 3.31 15.82
C GLU A 104 4.08 3.75 14.82
N TRP A 105 3.80 4.84 14.10
CA TRP A 105 4.78 5.45 13.22
C TRP A 105 5.79 6.29 14.02
N ILE A 106 7.07 6.06 13.76
CA ILE A 106 8.15 6.99 14.06
C ILE A 106 8.61 7.64 12.75
N THR A 107 8.68 8.96 12.74
CA THR A 107 9.13 9.75 11.59
C THR A 107 10.39 10.50 11.98
N PHE A 108 11.47 10.31 11.24
CA PHE A 108 12.73 11.03 11.43
C PHE A 108 12.80 12.25 10.52
N ASN A 109 13.25 13.36 11.08
CA ASN A 109 13.71 14.49 10.29
C ASN A 109 15.19 14.23 9.96
N LEU A 110 15.45 13.85 8.71
CA LEU A 110 16.80 13.61 8.21
C LEU A 110 17.35 14.88 7.54
N PRO A 111 18.68 15.10 7.60
CA PRO A 111 19.31 16.25 6.96
C PRO A 111 19.43 16.14 5.41
N SER A 112 18.96 15.06 4.79
CA SER A 112 19.01 14.84 3.34
C SER A 112 17.68 15.19 2.65
N ASP A 113 17.76 16.04 1.62
CA ASP A 113 16.65 16.45 0.74
C ASP A 113 16.26 15.38 -0.31
N SER A 114 16.52 14.10 -0.02
CA SER A 114 16.22 12.99 -0.94
C SER A 114 14.78 12.54 -0.71
N GLU A 115 13.88 12.86 -1.65
CA GLU A 115 12.48 12.38 -1.65
C GLU A 115 12.37 10.83 -1.63
N ASP A 116 13.48 10.13 -1.92
CA ASP A 116 13.58 8.68 -1.95
C ASP A 116 14.01 8.05 -0.62
N ASP A 117 14.40 8.85 0.38
CA ASP A 117 14.89 8.32 1.65
C ASP A 117 13.75 7.79 2.53
N ALA A 118 14.03 6.69 3.24
CA ALA A 118 13.12 6.18 4.26
C ALA A 118 13.14 7.07 5.53
N THR A 119 12.10 7.87 5.68
CA THR A 119 11.87 8.77 6.82
C THR A 119 10.91 8.17 7.85
N HIS A 120 10.06 7.22 7.46
CA HIS A 120 9.05 6.61 8.32
C HIS A 120 9.33 5.15 8.62
N TYR A 121 9.08 4.75 9.87
CA TYR A 121 9.19 3.37 10.32
C TYR A 121 8.01 3.04 11.21
N ARG A 122 7.48 1.83 11.11
CA ARG A 122 6.34 1.38 11.92
C ARG A 122 6.78 0.34 12.92
N GLY A 123 6.57 0.59 14.20
CA GLY A 123 7.15 -0.23 15.27
C GLY A 123 6.79 0.25 16.67
N TRP A 124 7.55 -0.19 17.67
CA TRP A 124 7.38 0.23 19.05
C TRP A 124 8.73 0.33 19.77
N PHE A 125 8.79 1.19 20.80
CA PHE A 125 9.91 1.18 21.72
C PHE A 125 9.78 0.00 22.68
N HIS A 126 10.66 -0.98 22.57
CA HIS A 126 10.62 -2.18 23.40
C HIS A 126 11.53 -2.08 24.64
N ASN A 127 12.51 -1.17 24.62
CA ASN A 127 13.43 -0.98 25.73
C ASN A 127 13.98 0.45 25.80
N VAL A 128 14.32 0.90 27.02
CA VAL A 128 15.02 2.16 27.31
C VAL A 128 16.06 1.89 28.39
N GLU A 129 17.33 2.08 28.06
CA GLU A 129 18.46 1.84 28.97
C GLU A 129 19.14 3.15 29.38
N THR A 130 19.64 3.19 30.61
CA THR A 130 20.35 4.35 31.15
C THR A 130 21.86 4.18 31.02
N LEU A 131 22.58 5.27 30.75
CA LEU A 131 24.04 5.31 30.76
C LEU A 131 24.54 6.07 31.99
N PRO A 132 24.88 5.36 33.08
CA PRO A 132 25.40 5.98 34.29
C PRO A 132 26.90 6.25 34.24
N VAL A 133 27.32 7.38 34.82
CA VAL A 133 28.72 7.73 35.15
C VAL A 133 28.71 8.32 36.56
N ASP A 134 29.52 7.76 37.47
CA ASP A 134 29.63 8.21 38.88
C ASP A 134 28.27 8.47 39.57
N ASP A 135 27.40 7.45 39.60
CA ASP A 135 26.06 7.46 40.21
C ASP A 135 25.03 8.45 39.59
N LYS A 136 25.35 9.08 38.46
CA LYS A 136 24.45 9.96 37.71
C LYS A 136 24.24 9.45 36.29
N ILE A 137 23.09 9.74 35.71
CA ILE A 137 22.73 9.30 34.36
C ILE A 137 23.02 10.45 33.40
N TYR A 138 23.75 10.19 32.33
CA TYR A 138 24.16 11.21 31.34
C TYR A 138 23.60 10.96 29.94
N GLY A 139 23.16 9.74 29.66
CA GLY A 139 22.55 9.38 28.39
C GLY A 139 21.50 8.32 28.55
N LEU A 140 20.66 8.19 27.52
CA LEU A 140 19.69 7.12 27.37
C LEU A 140 19.90 6.43 26.03
N LYS A 141 19.77 5.10 26.02
CA LYS A 141 19.64 4.29 24.82
C LYS A 141 18.19 3.89 24.64
N LEU A 142 17.63 4.13 23.47
CA LEU A 142 16.24 3.86 23.13
C LEU A 142 16.24 2.81 22.02
N TYR A 143 15.51 1.72 22.23
CA TYR A 143 15.45 0.61 21.27
C TYR A 143 14.06 0.55 20.66
N PHE A 144 14.00 0.75 19.35
CA PHE A 144 12.78 0.71 18.55
C PHE A 144 12.81 -0.49 17.61
N GLU A 145 11.83 -1.37 17.76
CA GLU A 145 11.67 -2.57 16.95
C GLU A 145 10.60 -2.31 15.90
N CYS A 146 10.97 -2.43 14.62
CA CYS A 146 10.04 -2.27 13.51
C CYS A 146 9.21 -3.54 13.32
N THR A 147 8.02 -3.37 12.74
CA THR A 147 7.14 -4.47 12.34
C THR A 147 7.60 -5.19 11.07
N THR A 148 8.51 -4.57 10.32
CA THR A 148 9.04 -5.06 9.04
C THR A 148 10.52 -4.71 8.94
N PRO A 149 11.28 -5.32 8.00
CA PRO A 149 12.66 -4.92 7.72
C PRO A 149 12.78 -3.63 6.89
N PHE A 150 11.68 -2.91 6.69
CA PHE A 150 11.63 -1.76 5.78
C PHE A 150 11.51 -0.44 6.52
N GLY A 151 12.10 0.59 5.94
CA GLY A 151 11.65 1.97 6.12
C GLY A 151 10.75 2.38 4.96
N TYR A 152 10.01 3.47 5.12
CA TYR A 152 9.04 3.93 4.14
C TYR A 152 9.28 5.40 3.80
N THR A 153 9.08 5.75 2.53
CA THR A 153 9.10 7.14 2.05
C THR A 153 7.89 7.92 2.55
N ASP A 154 7.94 9.24 2.37
CA ASP A 154 6.75 10.09 2.44
C ASP A 154 5.66 9.62 1.45
N ASN A 155 4.43 10.09 1.68
CA ASN A 155 3.29 9.77 0.82
C ASN A 155 3.45 10.37 -0.59
N ILE A 156 3.63 9.52 -1.59
CA ILE A 156 3.63 9.89 -3.00
C ILE A 156 2.18 10.03 -3.46
N THR A 157 1.78 11.25 -3.80
CA THR A 157 0.38 11.60 -4.12
C THR A 157 0.19 11.91 -5.59
N ASN A 158 -0.72 11.20 -6.25
CA ASN A 158 -1.11 11.43 -7.63
C ASN A 158 -2.59 11.84 -7.70
N ILE A 159 -2.90 12.95 -8.36
CA ILE A 159 -4.26 13.48 -8.48
C ILE A 159 -4.67 13.53 -9.95
N LYS A 160 -5.88 13.07 -10.25
CA LYS A 160 -6.48 13.13 -11.59
C LYS A 160 -7.95 13.49 -11.51
N GLN A 161 -8.30 14.61 -12.14
CA GLN A 161 -9.70 14.97 -12.40
C GLN A 161 -10.17 14.27 -13.68
N VAL A 162 -11.33 13.62 -13.63
CA VAL A 162 -11.89 12.86 -14.75
C VAL A 162 -13.34 13.29 -14.99
N THR A 163 -13.69 13.55 -16.25
CA THR A 163 -15.07 13.87 -16.67
C THR A 163 -15.73 12.74 -17.47
N THR A 164 -14.93 11.92 -18.17
CA THR A 164 -15.41 10.68 -18.79
C THR A 164 -14.33 9.61 -18.73
N TYR A 165 -13.14 9.86 -19.32
CA TYR A 165 -11.98 8.98 -19.24
C TYR A 165 -10.74 9.77 -18.86
N GLY A 166 -9.84 9.16 -18.10
CA GLY A 166 -8.57 9.75 -17.71
C GLY A 166 -7.47 8.70 -17.65
N ASN A 167 -6.36 8.95 -18.35
CA ASN A 167 -5.13 8.17 -18.15
C ASN A 167 -4.29 8.82 -17.04
N LEU A 168 -3.74 7.97 -16.18
CA LEU A 168 -2.81 8.34 -15.13
C LEU A 168 -1.70 7.28 -15.06
N THR A 169 -0.45 7.73 -15.07
CA THR A 169 0.70 6.84 -14.86
C THR A 169 1.25 7.07 -13.45
N ILE A 170 1.39 6.00 -12.68
CA ILE A 170 1.97 6.03 -11.33
C ILE A 170 3.21 5.14 -11.33
N THR A 171 4.33 5.69 -10.90
CA THR A 171 5.57 4.92 -10.74
C THR A 171 5.66 4.39 -9.31
N ASN A 172 6.08 3.14 -9.16
CA ASN A 172 6.47 2.55 -7.87
C ASN A 172 7.92 2.05 -7.99
N ASN A 173 8.83 2.71 -7.30
CA ASN A 173 10.26 2.39 -7.24
C ASN A 173 10.66 1.69 -5.93
N SER A 174 9.70 1.11 -5.18
CA SER A 174 9.99 0.32 -3.98
C SER A 174 11.05 -0.76 -4.23
N ASP A 175 11.87 -1.04 -3.22
CA ASP A 175 12.93 -2.06 -3.24
C ASP A 175 12.38 -3.50 -3.24
N GLU A 176 11.07 -3.64 -3.10
CA GLU A 176 10.33 -4.89 -3.19
C GLU A 176 9.86 -5.16 -4.64
N ALA A 177 10.80 -5.29 -5.57
CA ALA A 177 10.52 -5.38 -7.00
C ALA A 177 9.61 -6.53 -7.46
N GLN A 178 9.40 -7.55 -6.62
CA GLN A 178 8.52 -8.70 -6.89
C GLN A 178 7.20 -8.66 -6.12
N ASN A 179 7.03 -7.69 -5.21
CA ASN A 179 5.78 -7.48 -4.49
C ASN A 179 5.03 -6.26 -5.03
N TYR A 180 3.79 -6.13 -4.58
CA TYR A 180 2.94 -5.02 -4.91
C TYR A 180 3.00 -3.94 -3.82
N CYS A 181 2.95 -2.69 -4.22
CA CYS A 181 2.58 -1.61 -3.32
C CYS A 181 1.05 -1.39 -3.37
N TYR A 182 0.40 -1.38 -2.21
CA TYR A 182 -1.05 -1.19 -2.10
C TYR A 182 -1.35 0.27 -1.72
N PRO A 183 -1.87 1.08 -2.65
CA PRO A 183 -2.20 2.48 -2.38
C PRO A 183 -3.50 2.63 -1.61
N THR A 184 -3.69 3.82 -1.07
CA THR A 184 -5.01 4.34 -0.68
C THR A 184 -5.57 5.18 -1.82
N VAL A 185 -6.88 5.06 -2.09
CA VAL A 185 -7.56 5.78 -3.17
C VAL A 185 -8.71 6.60 -2.59
N THR A 186 -8.64 7.91 -2.74
CA THR A 186 -9.75 8.82 -2.45
C THR A 186 -10.45 9.17 -3.76
N ILE A 187 -11.78 9.02 -3.78
CA ILE A 187 -12.64 9.35 -4.91
C ILE A 187 -13.66 10.38 -4.44
N THR A 188 -13.74 11.50 -5.15
CA THR A 188 -14.73 12.56 -4.92
C THR A 188 -15.63 12.68 -6.15
N PRO A 189 -16.84 12.09 -6.12
CA PRO A 189 -17.76 12.10 -7.26
C PRO A 189 -18.41 13.47 -7.48
N HIS A 190 -18.45 13.93 -8.73
CA HIS A 190 -19.16 15.16 -9.12
C HIS A 190 -20.62 14.93 -9.50
N GLU A 191 -20.98 13.67 -9.78
CA GLU A 191 -22.34 13.23 -10.10
C GLU A 191 -22.60 11.81 -9.60
N ASN A 192 -23.88 11.43 -9.52
CA ASN A 192 -24.26 10.04 -9.30
C ASN A 192 -23.96 9.24 -10.58
N GLY A 193 -23.38 8.06 -10.46
CA GLY A 193 -23.10 7.24 -11.64
C GLY A 193 -22.21 6.04 -11.35
N HIS A 194 -21.50 5.57 -12.37
CA HIS A 194 -20.51 4.51 -12.25
C HIS A 194 -19.12 5.05 -12.53
N ILE A 195 -18.16 4.70 -11.69
CA ILE A 195 -16.74 4.84 -11.99
C ILE A 195 -16.13 3.47 -12.27
N PHE A 196 -14.96 3.46 -12.92
CA PHE A 196 -14.07 2.32 -12.82
C PHE A 196 -12.61 2.77 -12.73
N ILE A 197 -11.79 1.88 -12.17
CA ILE A 197 -10.34 1.95 -12.16
C ILE A 197 -9.83 0.67 -12.82
N CYS A 198 -9.10 0.82 -13.93
CA CYS A 198 -8.45 -0.27 -14.64
C CYS A 198 -6.94 -0.07 -14.58
N ASN A 199 -6.22 -0.91 -13.83
CA ASN A 199 -4.76 -0.96 -13.91
C ASN A 199 -4.36 -1.79 -15.14
N LEU A 200 -4.04 -1.11 -16.24
CA LEU A 200 -3.63 -1.76 -17.48
C LEU A 200 -2.28 -2.49 -17.35
N SER A 201 -1.45 -2.12 -16.37
CA SER A 201 -0.19 -2.81 -16.09
C SER A 201 -0.39 -4.11 -15.30
N ASP A 202 -1.49 -4.22 -14.55
CA ASP A 202 -1.79 -5.37 -13.67
C ASP A 202 -3.06 -6.14 -14.10
N CYS A 203 -3.36 -6.10 -15.39
CA CYS A 203 -4.40 -6.92 -16.01
C CYS A 203 -3.78 -7.81 -17.08
N LYS A 204 -4.43 -8.92 -17.37
CA LYS A 204 -4.11 -9.75 -18.53
C LYS A 204 -5.09 -9.42 -19.64
N LEU A 205 -4.56 -8.85 -20.73
CA LEU A 205 -5.33 -8.61 -21.94
C LEU A 205 -5.63 -9.95 -22.63
N LEU A 206 -6.91 -10.27 -22.75
CA LEU A 206 -7.40 -11.49 -23.39
C LEU A 206 -7.71 -11.23 -24.87
N ASP A 207 -8.37 -10.12 -25.16
CA ASP A 207 -8.67 -9.68 -26.52
C ASP A 207 -8.87 -8.15 -26.58
N SER A 208 -8.75 -7.58 -27.78
CA SER A 208 -9.03 -6.17 -28.03
C SER A 208 -9.31 -5.90 -29.51
N GLY A 209 -10.07 -4.85 -29.77
CA GLY A 209 -10.33 -4.39 -31.13
C GLY A 209 -11.17 -3.13 -31.15
N THR A 210 -11.80 -2.86 -32.28
CA THR A 210 -12.75 -1.75 -32.43
C THR A 210 -14.12 -2.30 -32.76
N LEU A 211 -15.12 -1.92 -31.98
CA LEU A 211 -16.49 -2.35 -32.21
C LEU A 211 -17.08 -1.66 -33.44
N THR A 212 -17.90 -2.40 -34.17
CA THR A 212 -18.62 -1.94 -35.36
C THR A 212 -20.06 -2.41 -35.28
N GLY A 213 -21.02 -1.58 -35.65
CA GLY A 213 -22.44 -1.93 -35.60
C GLY A 213 -23.31 -0.78 -35.12
N GLU A 214 -24.62 -1.02 -35.08
CA GLU A 214 -25.60 -0.02 -34.61
C GLU A 214 -25.72 -0.03 -33.08
N SER A 215 -25.61 -1.21 -32.46
CA SER A 215 -25.56 -1.37 -31.00
C SER A 215 -24.17 -1.83 -30.56
N TYR A 216 -23.38 -0.91 -30.02
CA TYR A 216 -22.02 -1.19 -29.55
C TYR A 216 -22.00 -2.15 -28.36
N PHE A 217 -22.98 -2.09 -27.46
CA PHE A 217 -23.02 -3.02 -26.33
C PHE A 217 -23.28 -4.46 -26.78
N GLU A 218 -24.22 -4.69 -27.70
CA GLU A 218 -24.44 -6.03 -28.27
C GLU A 218 -23.19 -6.50 -29.03
N SER A 219 -22.53 -5.61 -29.76
CA SER A 219 -21.26 -5.93 -30.44
C SER A 219 -20.15 -6.32 -29.45
N LEU A 220 -20.16 -5.78 -28.22
CA LEU A 220 -19.24 -6.16 -27.16
C LEU A 220 -19.56 -7.58 -26.64
N ILE A 221 -20.85 -7.89 -26.47
CA ILE A 221 -21.30 -9.24 -26.08
C ILE A 221 -20.88 -10.26 -27.14
N ASP A 222 -21.11 -9.96 -28.42
CA ASP A 222 -20.68 -10.81 -29.54
C ASP A 222 -19.16 -11.05 -29.53
N ALA A 223 -18.36 -10.02 -29.21
CA ALA A 223 -16.91 -10.15 -29.09
C ALA A 223 -16.50 -11.07 -27.93
N VAL A 224 -17.17 -10.98 -26.78
CA VAL A 224 -16.95 -11.86 -25.62
C VAL A 224 -17.28 -13.31 -25.95
N GLU A 225 -18.43 -13.56 -26.55
CA GLU A 225 -18.86 -14.92 -26.93
C GLU A 225 -17.96 -15.53 -28.01
N SER A 226 -17.56 -14.72 -29.00
CA SER A 226 -16.62 -15.13 -30.05
C SER A 226 -15.25 -15.50 -29.49
N TYR A 227 -14.72 -14.68 -28.55
CA TYR A 227 -13.46 -14.98 -27.87
C TYR A 227 -13.55 -16.29 -27.09
N ALA A 228 -14.62 -16.48 -26.30
CA ALA A 228 -14.81 -17.67 -25.48
C ALA A 228 -14.89 -18.92 -26.36
N LEU A 229 -15.70 -18.91 -27.42
CA LEU A 229 -15.84 -20.01 -28.37
C LEU A 229 -14.49 -20.37 -29.01
N LEU A 230 -13.74 -19.37 -29.47
CA LEU A 230 -12.42 -19.57 -30.10
C LEU A 230 -11.42 -20.24 -29.14
N LYS A 231 -11.53 -19.97 -27.84
CA LYS A 231 -10.64 -20.50 -26.80
C LYS A 231 -11.18 -21.74 -26.08
N GLY A 232 -12.35 -22.23 -26.46
CA GLY A 232 -12.97 -23.42 -25.85
C GLY A 232 -13.56 -23.17 -24.46
N TYR A 233 -14.00 -21.95 -24.17
CA TYR A 233 -14.71 -21.59 -22.94
C TYR A 233 -16.22 -21.46 -23.18
N SER A 234 -17.00 -21.66 -22.13
CA SER A 234 -18.37 -21.14 -22.05
C SER A 234 -18.41 -19.84 -21.23
N VAL A 235 -19.34 -18.94 -21.54
CA VAL A 235 -19.50 -17.65 -20.86
C VAL A 235 -20.66 -17.70 -19.88
N THR A 236 -20.49 -17.14 -18.68
CA THR A 236 -21.58 -16.88 -17.73
C THR A 236 -21.49 -15.44 -17.22
N PHE A 237 -22.45 -14.61 -17.55
CA PHE A 237 -22.47 -13.21 -17.11
C PHE A 237 -22.87 -13.07 -15.63
N THR A 238 -22.37 -12.03 -14.95
CA THR A 238 -22.51 -11.87 -13.48
C THR A 238 -23.83 -11.23 -13.02
N GLY A 239 -24.79 -11.04 -13.94
CA GLY A 239 -26.04 -10.34 -13.69
C GLY A 239 -27.16 -11.23 -13.16
N THR A 240 -28.32 -10.60 -12.95
CA THR A 240 -29.56 -11.27 -12.51
C THR A 240 -30.65 -11.15 -13.56
N GLY A 241 -31.39 -12.22 -13.86
CA GLY A 241 -32.55 -12.19 -14.76
C GLY A 241 -32.56 -13.34 -15.76
N SER A 242 -33.32 -13.23 -16.85
CA SER A 242 -33.38 -14.27 -17.87
C SER A 242 -32.12 -14.37 -18.73
N THR A 243 -31.35 -13.27 -18.86
CA THR A 243 -30.10 -13.20 -19.62
C THR A 243 -28.86 -13.09 -18.74
N ASN A 244 -29.01 -12.83 -17.44
CA ASN A 244 -27.93 -12.60 -16.49
C ASN A 244 -26.89 -11.53 -16.91
N ILE A 245 -27.27 -10.54 -17.71
CA ILE A 245 -26.36 -9.45 -18.11
C ILE A 245 -26.72 -8.18 -17.32
N ILE A 246 -25.77 -7.65 -16.55
CA ILE A 246 -25.86 -6.31 -15.94
C ILE A 246 -24.76 -5.43 -16.54
N PRO A 247 -25.10 -4.48 -17.41
CA PRO A 247 -24.13 -3.51 -17.90
C PRO A 247 -23.73 -2.52 -16.80
N PHE A 248 -22.51 -2.00 -16.88
CA PHE A 248 -22.05 -0.86 -16.09
C PHE A 248 -21.61 0.30 -17.00
N CYS A 249 -21.39 1.47 -16.40
CA CYS A 249 -20.88 2.68 -17.08
C CYS A 249 -21.65 3.04 -18.38
N ASN A 250 -22.99 3.16 -18.30
CA ASN A 250 -23.84 3.51 -19.44
C ASN A 250 -23.74 2.51 -20.61
N ASN A 251 -23.82 1.22 -20.31
CA ASN A 251 -23.75 0.12 -21.29
C ASN A 251 -22.44 0.09 -22.06
N THR A 252 -21.33 0.42 -21.41
CA THR A 252 -19.99 0.36 -22.02
C THR A 252 -19.15 -0.79 -21.50
N GLY A 253 -19.61 -1.51 -20.47
CA GLY A 253 -18.91 -2.70 -20.01
C GLY A 253 -19.80 -3.69 -19.26
N VAL A 254 -19.26 -4.88 -19.07
CA VAL A 254 -19.91 -6.04 -18.47
C VAL A 254 -18.87 -6.95 -17.79
N GLN A 255 -19.25 -7.59 -16.69
CA GLN A 255 -18.46 -8.66 -16.05
C GLN A 255 -19.05 -10.03 -16.35
N PHE A 256 -18.17 -11.02 -16.47
CA PHE A 256 -18.54 -12.40 -16.80
C PHE A 256 -17.48 -13.38 -16.33
N TYR A 257 -17.85 -14.66 -16.31
CA TYR A 257 -16.97 -15.78 -16.06
C TYR A 257 -16.70 -16.54 -17.35
N LEU A 258 -15.43 -16.84 -17.60
CA LEU A 258 -15.00 -17.84 -18.57
C LEU A 258 -14.85 -19.18 -17.86
N ASN A 259 -15.64 -20.16 -18.27
CA ASN A 259 -15.64 -21.50 -17.67
C ASN A 259 -14.97 -22.47 -18.62
N ASP A 260 -13.88 -23.09 -18.16
CA ASP A 260 -13.15 -24.11 -18.92
C ASP A 260 -13.95 -25.41 -18.97
N ILE A 261 -14.34 -25.80 -20.19
CA ILE A 261 -15.17 -26.98 -20.45
C ILE A 261 -14.50 -28.29 -20.04
N HIS A 262 -13.18 -28.30 -19.81
CA HIS A 262 -12.40 -29.51 -19.53
C HIS A 262 -12.07 -29.70 -18.04
N ASN A 263 -11.83 -28.63 -17.29
CA ASN A 263 -11.41 -28.72 -15.89
C ASN A 263 -12.34 -27.99 -14.90
N GLY A 264 -13.38 -27.29 -15.39
CA GLY A 264 -14.35 -26.60 -14.54
C GLY A 264 -13.82 -25.37 -13.82
N THR A 265 -12.63 -24.86 -14.20
CA THR A 265 -12.07 -23.64 -13.62
C THR A 265 -12.82 -22.42 -14.18
N GLU A 266 -13.24 -21.54 -13.29
CA GLU A 266 -13.91 -20.28 -13.63
C GLU A 266 -12.93 -19.11 -13.52
N LYS A 267 -12.96 -18.20 -14.49
CA LYS A 267 -12.13 -16.97 -14.49
C LYS A 267 -13.02 -15.75 -14.61
N LYS A 268 -13.02 -14.89 -13.59
CA LYS A 268 -13.73 -13.62 -13.66
C LYS A 268 -13.01 -12.66 -14.62
N CYS A 269 -13.74 -12.15 -15.58
CA CYS A 269 -13.28 -11.27 -16.64
C CYS A 269 -14.16 -10.03 -16.72
N THR A 270 -13.59 -8.98 -17.30
CA THR A 270 -14.32 -7.75 -17.61
C THR A 270 -14.14 -7.45 -19.10
N ALA A 271 -15.24 -7.11 -19.78
CA ALA A 271 -15.19 -6.52 -21.10
C ALA A 271 -15.72 -5.09 -21.02
N PHE A 272 -15.03 -4.15 -21.65
CA PHE A 272 -15.49 -2.78 -21.78
C PHE A 272 -14.99 -2.13 -23.06
N TYR A 273 -15.66 -1.07 -23.51
CA TYR A 273 -15.19 -0.23 -24.61
C TYR A 273 -15.24 1.25 -24.27
N LEU A 274 -14.34 2.03 -24.89
CA LEU A 274 -14.33 3.48 -24.74
C LEU A 274 -15.43 4.08 -25.62
N SER A 275 -16.29 4.90 -25.04
CA SER A 275 -17.47 5.45 -25.73
C SER A 275 -17.14 6.42 -26.86
N ASP A 276 -15.93 6.98 -26.91
CA ASP A 276 -15.45 7.89 -27.95
C ASP A 276 -14.81 7.15 -29.14
N THR A 277 -13.91 6.22 -28.88
CA THR A 277 -13.11 5.50 -29.89
C THR A 277 -13.71 4.16 -30.31
N LYS A 278 -14.64 3.64 -29.51
CA LYS A 278 -15.23 2.29 -29.65
C LYS A 278 -14.22 1.16 -29.57
N GLN A 279 -13.01 1.45 -29.06
CA GLN A 279 -12.01 0.44 -28.79
C GLN A 279 -12.45 -0.37 -27.56
N TYR A 280 -12.53 -1.69 -27.72
CA TYR A 280 -12.87 -2.60 -26.64
C TYR A 280 -11.64 -3.36 -26.14
N LYS A 281 -11.73 -3.78 -24.88
CA LYS A 281 -10.79 -4.70 -24.25
C LYS A 281 -11.58 -5.77 -23.51
N ILE A 282 -11.09 -7.00 -23.58
CA ILE A 282 -11.47 -8.12 -22.72
C ILE A 282 -10.26 -8.41 -21.83
N ILE A 283 -10.45 -8.36 -20.52
CA ILE A 283 -9.36 -8.48 -19.54
C ILE A 283 -9.70 -9.43 -18.40
N GLU A 284 -8.66 -10.05 -17.86
CA GLU A 284 -8.67 -10.82 -16.61
C GLU A 284 -7.88 -10.05 -15.54
N GLY A 285 -8.48 -9.80 -14.38
CA GLY A 285 -7.89 -9.01 -13.28
C GLY A 285 -7.76 -7.51 -13.56
N GLY A 286 -7.15 -6.78 -12.61
CA GLY A 286 -6.77 -5.38 -12.78
C GLY A 286 -7.92 -4.37 -12.90
N PHE A 287 -9.16 -4.73 -12.57
CA PHE A 287 -10.34 -3.90 -12.83
C PHE A 287 -11.32 -3.90 -11.66
N VAL A 288 -11.72 -2.70 -11.23
CA VAL A 288 -12.82 -2.49 -10.28
C VAL A 288 -13.76 -1.42 -10.81
N TYR A 289 -15.06 -1.63 -10.66
CA TYR A 289 -16.07 -0.60 -10.87
C TYR A 289 -16.96 -0.49 -9.64
N MET A 290 -17.60 0.66 -9.48
CA MET A 290 -18.58 0.88 -8.41
C MET A 290 -19.57 1.97 -8.78
N THR A 291 -20.75 1.88 -8.19
CA THR A 291 -21.72 2.97 -8.12
C THR A 291 -21.25 4.01 -7.11
N VAL A 292 -21.30 5.27 -7.52
CA VAL A 292 -20.91 6.42 -6.71
C VAL A 292 -22.05 7.42 -6.61
N TYR A 293 -22.03 8.20 -5.52
CA TYR A 293 -23.02 9.21 -5.24
C TYR A 293 -22.33 10.56 -5.11
N LYS A 294 -22.93 11.58 -5.73
CA LYS A 294 -22.54 12.96 -5.56
C LYS A 294 -22.57 13.31 -4.06
N ASP A 295 -21.54 14.02 -3.62
CA ASP A 295 -21.35 14.46 -2.23
C ASP A 295 -21.03 13.33 -1.22
N LEU A 296 -20.73 12.12 -1.69
CA LEU A 296 -20.16 11.03 -0.88
C LEU A 296 -18.73 10.75 -1.31
N ASP A 297 -17.76 11.30 -0.57
CA ASP A 297 -16.36 10.94 -0.73
C ASP A 297 -16.15 9.48 -0.31
N ILE A 298 -15.39 8.76 -1.13
CA ILE A 298 -15.07 7.34 -0.93
C ILE A 298 -13.57 7.23 -0.69
N TYR A 299 -13.19 6.54 0.37
CA TYR A 299 -11.82 6.21 0.71
C TYR A 299 -11.63 4.69 0.65
N MET A 300 -10.81 4.22 -0.27
CA MET A 300 -10.44 2.82 -0.41
C MET A 300 -9.04 2.61 0.14
N ASP A 301 -8.91 1.76 1.16
CA ASP A 301 -7.62 1.27 1.62
C ASP A 301 -7.36 -0.10 0.98
N CYS A 302 -6.49 -0.14 -0.04
CA CYS A 302 -6.23 -1.36 -0.80
C CYS A 302 -5.34 -2.35 -0.04
N GLN A 303 -4.64 -1.90 1.01
CA GLN A 303 -3.81 -2.76 1.84
C GLN A 303 -4.68 -3.53 2.85
N PHE A 304 -5.67 -2.84 3.44
CA PHE A 304 -6.57 -3.42 4.43
C PHE A 304 -7.91 -3.89 3.86
N LEU A 305 -8.13 -3.72 2.56
CA LEU A 305 -9.32 -4.18 1.84
C LEU A 305 -10.60 -3.55 2.42
N THR A 306 -10.56 -2.25 2.71
CA THR A 306 -11.69 -1.51 3.30
C THR A 306 -12.13 -0.35 2.42
N ILE A 307 -13.43 -0.02 2.50
CA ILE A 307 -13.99 1.18 1.88
C ILE A 307 -14.78 1.96 2.93
N THR A 308 -14.38 3.20 3.16
CA THR A 308 -15.02 4.10 4.12
C THR A 308 -15.42 5.42 3.49
N ASP A 309 -16.26 6.18 4.17
CA ASP A 309 -16.51 7.58 3.84
C ASP A 309 -15.49 8.53 4.50
N SER A 310 -15.65 9.83 4.25
CA SER A 310 -14.77 10.89 4.77
C SER A 310 -14.70 11.00 6.30
N ILE A 311 -15.59 10.34 7.04
CA ILE A 311 -15.56 10.31 8.51
C ILE A 311 -15.23 8.91 9.07
N GLY A 312 -14.77 8.00 8.23
CA GLY A 312 -14.28 6.67 8.62
C GLY A 312 -15.37 5.61 8.83
N ARG A 313 -16.61 5.85 8.37
CA ARG A 313 -17.67 4.82 8.43
C ARG A 313 -17.53 3.89 7.24
N MET A 314 -17.60 2.59 7.48
CA MET A 314 -17.65 1.61 6.40
C MET A 314 -18.85 1.83 5.48
N ILE A 315 -18.59 1.89 4.17
CA ILE A 315 -19.64 1.92 3.15
C ILE A 315 -19.93 0.47 2.76
N THR A 316 -21.20 0.10 2.79
CA THR A 316 -21.61 -1.27 2.46
C THR A 316 -21.49 -1.53 0.96
N TYR A 317 -21.02 -2.71 0.58
CA TYR A 317 -20.74 -3.07 -0.82
C TYR A 317 -21.97 -3.01 -1.73
N ASP A 318 -23.15 -3.32 -1.20
CA ASP A 318 -24.43 -3.21 -1.92
C ASP A 318 -24.71 -1.76 -2.38
N LYS A 319 -24.38 -0.76 -1.55
CA LYS A 319 -24.51 0.65 -1.93
C LYS A 319 -23.56 1.05 -3.06
N LEU A 320 -22.41 0.39 -3.13
CA LEU A 320 -21.43 0.61 -4.18
C LEU A 320 -21.70 -0.24 -5.43
N GLY A 321 -22.81 -0.99 -5.47
CA GLY A 321 -23.12 -1.89 -6.57
C GLY A 321 -22.15 -3.07 -6.70
N ILE A 322 -21.38 -3.36 -5.65
CA ILE A 322 -20.44 -4.47 -5.59
C ILE A 322 -21.19 -5.69 -5.05
N THR A 323 -21.49 -6.64 -5.94
CA THR A 323 -22.25 -7.84 -5.62
C THR A 323 -21.38 -9.08 -5.39
N ASP A 324 -20.20 -9.12 -6.04
CA ASP A 324 -19.26 -10.22 -5.99
C ASP A 324 -18.01 -9.81 -5.22
N VAL A 325 -18.15 -9.88 -3.91
CA VAL A 325 -17.19 -9.37 -2.92
C VAL A 325 -15.87 -10.17 -2.94
N ASP A 326 -15.94 -11.46 -3.26
CA ASP A 326 -14.79 -12.36 -3.27
C ASP A 326 -13.79 -12.03 -4.40
N HIS A 327 -14.24 -11.29 -5.43
CA HIS A 327 -13.43 -10.94 -6.59
C HIS A 327 -13.33 -9.43 -6.81
N VAL A 328 -13.38 -8.64 -5.74
CA VAL A 328 -13.08 -7.20 -5.83
C VAL A 328 -11.59 -7.03 -6.11
N TYR A 329 -11.27 -6.32 -7.19
CA TYR A 329 -9.90 -5.89 -7.42
C TYR A 329 -9.57 -4.70 -6.52
N TRP A 330 -8.61 -4.92 -5.63
CA TRP A 330 -7.99 -3.85 -4.87
C TRP A 330 -6.78 -3.37 -5.64
N LEU A 331 -6.73 -2.06 -5.90
CA LEU A 331 -5.66 -1.49 -6.70
C LEU A 331 -4.31 -1.89 -6.11
N ARG A 332 -3.41 -2.37 -6.96
CA ARG A 332 -2.05 -2.73 -6.59
C ARG A 332 -1.10 -2.19 -7.65
N LEU A 333 0.02 -1.64 -7.20
CA LEU A 333 1.04 -1.02 -8.03
C LEU A 333 2.22 -2.00 -8.16
N LEU A 334 2.47 -2.45 -9.38
CA LEU A 334 3.67 -3.21 -9.74
C LEU A 334 4.90 -2.31 -9.63
N ASN A 335 6.08 -2.90 -9.45
CA ASN A 335 7.32 -2.14 -9.59
C ASN A 335 7.44 -1.55 -11.02
N GLY A 336 7.91 -0.31 -11.11
CA GLY A 336 7.96 0.48 -12.34
C GLY A 336 6.66 1.23 -12.62
N ALA A 337 6.35 1.43 -13.91
CA ALA A 337 5.24 2.28 -14.35
C ALA A 337 3.91 1.52 -14.42
N ASN A 338 2.91 2.02 -13.67
CA ASN A 338 1.54 1.53 -13.65
C ASN A 338 0.64 2.47 -14.46
N ASN A 339 0.08 1.97 -15.56
CA ASN A 339 -0.80 2.76 -16.42
C ASN A 339 -2.25 2.50 -16.03
N LEU A 340 -2.88 3.49 -15.41
CA LEU A 340 -4.27 3.44 -14.99
C LEU A 340 -5.17 4.12 -16.03
N LEU A 341 -6.24 3.44 -16.40
CA LEU A 341 -7.38 4.02 -17.09
C LEU A 341 -8.52 4.19 -16.08
N LEU A 342 -8.92 5.44 -15.89
CA LEU A 342 -10.00 5.87 -15.01
C LEU A 342 -11.21 6.25 -15.85
N HIS A 343 -12.42 6.00 -15.32
CA HIS A 343 -13.67 6.44 -15.94
C HIS A 343 -14.65 6.99 -14.92
N GLY A 344 -15.46 7.95 -15.37
CA GLY A 344 -16.54 8.57 -14.62
C GLY A 344 -16.38 10.10 -14.57
N ASN A 345 -17.15 10.75 -13.71
CA ASN A 345 -17.05 12.18 -13.45
C ASN A 345 -16.72 12.40 -11.96
N ALA A 346 -15.42 12.33 -11.65
CA ALA A 346 -14.90 12.33 -10.28
C ALA A 346 -13.43 12.77 -10.25
N ASP A 347 -13.01 13.26 -9.09
CA ASP A 347 -11.61 13.46 -8.76
C ASP A 347 -11.05 12.21 -8.08
N PHE A 348 -9.89 11.76 -8.54
CA PHE A 348 -9.17 10.61 -8.00
C PHE A 348 -7.86 11.08 -7.40
N GLN A 349 -7.63 10.74 -6.13
CA GLN A 349 -6.35 10.90 -5.45
C GLN A 349 -5.83 9.53 -5.03
N ILE A 350 -4.67 9.15 -5.54
CA ILE A 350 -4.02 7.87 -5.26
C ILE A 350 -2.73 8.16 -4.51
N GLN A 351 -2.62 7.64 -3.29
CA GLN A 351 -1.48 7.82 -2.41
C GLN A 351 -0.85 6.48 -2.10
N HIS A 352 0.48 6.44 -2.09
CA HIS A 352 1.23 5.27 -1.69
C HIS A 352 2.54 5.67 -1.03
N GLN A 353 3.15 4.72 -0.32
CA GLN A 353 4.49 4.84 0.23
C GLN A 353 5.35 3.72 -0.37
N GLU A 354 6.59 4.03 -0.66
CA GLU A 354 7.54 3.03 -1.15
C GLU A 354 8.33 2.48 0.02
N SER A 355 8.43 1.14 0.09
CA SER A 355 9.34 0.49 1.03
C SER A 355 10.78 0.57 0.52
N ARG A 356 11.69 0.95 1.41
CA ARG A 356 13.12 0.91 1.23
C ARG A 356 13.71 -0.14 2.17
N LYS A 357 14.64 -0.95 1.67
CA LYS A 357 15.40 -1.88 2.48
C LYS A 357 16.37 -1.07 3.34
N ALA A 358 16.02 -0.93 4.61
CA ALA A 358 16.74 -0.05 5.50
C ALA A 358 18.11 -0.64 5.85
N GLY A 359 19.14 0.17 5.67
CA GLY A 359 20.54 -0.20 5.87
C GLY A 359 21.45 0.16 4.70
N GLU A 360 20.88 0.70 3.62
CA GLU A 360 21.59 1.53 2.66
C GLU A 360 21.78 2.93 3.26
N TYR A 361 22.78 3.11 4.13
CA TYR A 361 23.25 4.43 4.60
C TYR A 361 24.75 4.58 4.34
#